data_AF-A0A9X6LTP1-F1
#
_entry.id   AF-A0A9X6LTP1-F1
#
_cell.length_a   1.000
_cell.length_b   1.000
_cell.length_c   1.000
_cell.angle_alpha   90.00
_cell.angle_beta   90.00
_cell.angle_gamma   90.00
#
_symmetry.space_group_name_H-M   'P 1'
#
loop_
_entity.id
_entity.type
_entity.pdbx_description
1 polymer ?
#
loop_
_entity_poly.entity_id
_entity_poly.type
_entity_poly.pdbx_seq_one_letter_code
_entity_poly.pdbx_strand_id
1 'polypeptide(L)'
;MAYLTAKKVKGNIYFYVAQYVGTQQYYSNKHKYKYIYPIGNQKIVLERIAMWLLDNNRIPKELLEIGVSINDVKYWYEKAQKTLQNYS
;
A
#
# COMPACT_ATOMS: atom_id res chain seq x y z
N MET A 1 -12.07 3.39 -1.46
CA MET A 1 -10.77 3.96 -1.88
C MET A 1 -9.66 3.20 -1.17
N ALA A 2 -8.66 2.76 -1.94
CA ALA A 2 -7.47 2.06 -1.44
C ALA A 2 -6.31 3.05 -1.32
N TYR A 3 -5.47 2.90 -0.30
CA TYR A 3 -4.38 3.83 0.00
C TYR A 3 -3.12 3.05 0.35
N LEU A 4 -1.97 3.54 -0.12
CA LEU A 4 -0.69 3.05 0.35
C LEU A 4 -0.43 3.55 1.78
N THR A 5 -0.08 2.63 2.67
CA THR A 5 0.38 2.90 4.04
C THR A 5 1.78 2.34 4.24
N ALA A 6 2.54 2.93 5.17
CA ALA A 6 3.85 2.47 5.58
C ALA A 6 3.89 2.31 7.10
N LYS A 7 4.48 1.21 7.58
CA LYS A 7 4.64 0.92 9.01
C LYS A 7 6.10 0.59 9.32
N LYS A 8 6.69 1.34 10.25
CA LYS A 8 8.04 1.08 10.76
C LYS A 8 7.97 0.04 11.89
N VAL A 9 8.76 -1.02 11.77
CA VAL A 9 8.87 -2.10 12.75
C VAL A 9 10.34 -2.50 12.87
N LYS A 10 10.93 -2.35 14.06
CA LYS A 10 12.32 -2.73 14.35
C LYS A 10 13.32 -2.26 13.27
N GLY A 11 13.25 -0.98 12.90
CA GLY A 11 14.15 -0.38 11.91
C GLY A 11 13.83 -0.66 10.44
N ASN A 12 12.83 -1.51 10.14
CA ASN A 12 12.38 -1.80 8.79
C ASN A 12 11.03 -1.14 8.51
N ILE A 13 10.79 -0.74 7.27
CA ILE A 13 9.54 -0.15 6.80
C ILE A 13 8.83 -1.17 5.92
N TYR A 14 7.56 -1.39 6.20
CA TYR A 14 6.68 -2.28 5.47
C TYR A 14 5.53 -1.49 4.86
N PHE A 15 5.23 -1.78 3.60
CA PHE A 15 4.21 -1.11 2.81
C PHE A 15 3.02 -2.03 2.59
N TYR A 16 1.82 -1.48 2.75
CA TYR A 16 0.57 -2.18 2.56
C TYR A 16 -0.40 -1.31 1.76
N VAL A 17 -1.28 -1.96 1.00
CA VAL A 17 -2.50 -1.34 0.51
C VAL A 17 -3.56 -1.51 1.58
N ALA A 18 -4.16 -0.40 2.00
CA ALA A 18 -5.21 -0.38 3.00
C ALA A 18 -6.50 0.23 2.42
N GLN A 19 -7.65 -0.24 2.85
CA GLN A 19 -8.94 0.37 2.57
C GLN A 19 -9.49 0.99 3.84
N TYR A 20 -10.03 2.19 3.70
CA TYR A 20 -10.70 2.87 4.80
C TYR A 20 -12.05 2.19 5.04
N VAL A 21 -12.25 1.72 6.27
CA VAL A 21 -13.46 0.99 6.69
C VAL A 21 -14.26 1.76 7.76
N GLY A 22 -13.89 3.01 8.02
CA GLY A 22 -14.56 3.85 9.03
C GLY A 22 -14.23 3.45 10.47
N THR A 23 -14.88 4.14 11.41
CA THR A 23 -14.77 3.83 12.84
C THR A 23 -15.76 2.70 13.17
N GLN A 24 -15.26 1.49 13.43
CA GLN A 24 -16.13 0.39 13.83
C GLN A 24 -16.48 0.51 15.32
N GLN A 25 -17.77 0.56 15.62
CA GLN A 25 -18.32 0.92 16.94
C GLN A 25 -18.06 -0.13 18.04
N TYR A 26 -17.70 -1.37 17.66
CA TYR A 26 -17.59 -2.51 18.58
C TYR A 26 -16.21 -3.19 18.64
N TYR A 27 -15.22 -2.69 17.89
CA TYR A 27 -13.86 -3.26 17.94
C TYR A 27 -12.96 -2.40 18.83
N SER A 28 -12.38 -3.03 19.86
CA SER A 28 -11.43 -2.41 20.81
C SER A 28 -10.18 -1.84 20.12
N ASN A 29 -9.87 -2.30 18.91
CA ASN A 29 -8.86 -1.69 18.03
C ASN A 29 -9.53 -0.77 17.01
N LYS A 30 -9.38 0.54 17.24
CA LYS A 30 -9.82 1.68 16.40
C LYS A 30 -9.14 1.72 15.01
N HIS A 31 -9.14 0.61 14.28
CA HIS A 31 -8.45 0.56 13.00
C HIS A 31 -9.41 1.03 11.91
N LYS A 32 -9.29 2.33 11.60
CA LYS A 32 -9.97 3.00 10.49
C LYS A 32 -9.66 2.38 9.12
N TYR A 33 -8.71 1.46 9.06
CA TYR A 33 -8.16 0.89 7.86
C TYR A 33 -8.02 -0.63 7.99
N LYS A 34 -8.48 -1.36 6.97
CA LYS A 34 -8.22 -2.78 6.77
C LYS A 34 -7.06 -2.91 5.79
N TYR A 35 -6.01 -3.63 6.16
CA TYR A 35 -4.95 -3.99 5.20
C TYR A 35 -5.47 -5.07 4.28
N ILE A 36 -5.34 -4.82 2.98
CA ILE A 36 -5.82 -5.71 1.93
C ILE A 36 -4.63 -6.50 1.40
N TYR A 37 -3.59 -5.79 0.96
CA TYR A 37 -2.44 -6.41 0.30
C TYR A 37 -1.11 -5.97 0.92
N PRO A 38 -0.22 -6.90 1.31
CA PRO A 38 1.15 -6.58 1.71
C PRO A 38 2.04 -6.38 0.46
N ILE A 39 2.47 -5.15 0.21
CA ILE A 39 3.37 -4.87 -0.92
C ILE A 39 4.77 -5.41 -0.61
N GLY A 40 5.27 -5.19 0.60
CA GLY A 40 6.61 -5.66 0.99
C GLY A 40 7.37 -4.66 1.84
N ASN A 41 8.65 -4.91 2.03
CA ASN A 41 9.52 -4.01 2.78
C ASN A 41 10.17 -2.94 1.88
N GLN A 42 10.90 -2.02 2.51
CA GLN A 42 11.64 -0.94 1.85
C GLN A 42 12.58 -1.36 0.71
N LYS A 43 13.06 -2.61 0.69
CA LYS A 43 13.98 -3.09 -0.34
C LYS A 43 13.26 -3.45 -1.64
N ILE A 44 12.00 -3.90 -1.56
CA ILE A 44 11.27 -4.48 -2.70
C ILE A 44 10.06 -3.65 -3.16
N VAL A 45 9.63 -2.67 -2.36
CA VAL A 45 8.38 -1.92 -2.61
C VAL A 45 8.40 -1.20 -3.96
N LEU A 46 9.50 -0.50 -4.29
CA LEU A 46 9.60 0.28 -5.52
C LEU A 46 9.65 -0.64 -6.74
N GLU A 47 10.44 -1.71 -6.67
CA GLU A 47 10.53 -2.69 -7.75
C GLU A 47 9.17 -3.34 -8.02
N ARG A 48 8.45 -3.75 -6.97
CA ARG A 48 7.13 -4.38 -7.13
C ARG A 48 6.11 -3.42 -7.73
N ILE A 49 6.05 -2.18 -7.27
CA ILE A 49 5.14 -1.18 -7.84
C ILE A 49 5.55 -0.83 -9.28
N ALA A 50 6.84 -0.75 -9.58
CA ALA A 50 7.33 -0.53 -10.94
C ALA A 50 6.91 -1.68 -11.88
N MET A 51 6.96 -2.93 -11.42
CA MET A 51 6.46 -4.06 -12.20
C MET A 51 4.96 -3.95 -12.51
N TRP A 52 4.16 -3.44 -11.58
CA TRP A 52 2.74 -3.16 -11.82
C TRP A 52 2.51 -2.04 -12.83
N LEU A 53 3.38 -1.03 -12.85
CA LEU A 53 3.33 0.07 -13.81
C LEU A 53 3.74 -0.35 -15.21
N LEU A 54 4.66 -1.31 -15.33
CA LEU A 54 5.11 -1.87 -16.61
C LEU A 54 4.09 -2.85 -17.20
N ASP A 55 3.46 -3.65 -16.35
CA ASP A 55 2.50 -4.67 -16.76
C ASP A 55 1.34 -4.74 -15.76
N ASN A 56 0.20 -4.16 -16.16
CA ASN A 56 -1.00 -4.08 -15.34
C ASN A 56 -1.55 -5.46 -14.94
N ASN A 57 -1.21 -6.53 -15.68
CA ASN A 57 -1.64 -7.89 -15.32
C ASN A 57 -0.94 -8.42 -14.07
N ARG A 58 0.14 -7.76 -13.64
CA ARG A 58 0.85 -8.08 -12.39
C ARG A 58 0.20 -7.45 -11.16
N ILE A 59 -0.78 -6.56 -11.34
CA ILE A 59 -1.56 -6.01 -10.24
C ILE A 59 -2.37 -7.16 -9.62
N PRO A 60 -2.26 -7.40 -8.30
CA PRO A 60 -3.04 -8.43 -7.62
C PRO A 60 -4.55 -8.27 -7.88
N LYS A 61 -5.24 -9.40 -8.14
CA LYS A 61 -6.67 -9.40 -8.45
C LYS A 61 -7.52 -8.73 -7.36
N GLU A 62 -7.19 -8.97 -6.09
CA GLU A 62 -7.83 -8.34 -4.94
C GLU A 62 -7.75 -6.80 -4.94
N LEU A 63 -6.74 -6.22 -5.59
CA LEU A 63 -6.62 -4.77 -5.75
C LEU A 63 -7.50 -4.28 -6.91
N LEU A 64 -7.58 -5.05 -8.00
CA LEU A 64 -8.48 -4.74 -9.12
C LEU A 64 -9.96 -4.82 -8.69
N GLU A 65 -10.32 -5.82 -7.88
CA GLU A 65 -11.68 -6.03 -7.37
C GLU A 65 -12.20 -4.87 -6.51
N ILE A 66 -11.32 -4.17 -5.80
CA ILE A 66 -11.67 -2.99 -4.99
C ILE A 66 -11.57 -1.68 -5.79
N GLY A 67 -11.34 -1.75 -7.10
CA GLY A 67 -11.32 -0.62 -8.02
C GLY A 67 -9.99 0.14 -8.09
N VAL A 68 -8.85 -0.51 -7.80
CA VAL A 68 -7.53 0.12 -7.98
C VAL A 68 -7.26 0.33 -9.46
N SER A 69 -6.96 1.58 -9.81
CA SER A 69 -6.54 1.98 -11.15
C SER A 69 -5.02 2.09 -11.25
N ILE A 70 -4.52 2.13 -12.48
CA ILE A 70 -3.10 2.39 -12.73
C ILE A 70 -2.63 3.76 -12.20
N ASN A 71 -3.53 4.74 -12.12
CA ASN A 71 -3.24 6.05 -11.56
C ASN A 71 -2.99 5.97 -10.04
N ASP A 72 -3.73 5.11 -9.33
CA ASP A 72 -3.48 4.84 -7.92
C ASP A 72 -2.09 4.21 -7.73
N VAL A 73 -1.74 3.25 -8.59
CA VAL A 73 -0.42 2.60 -8.57
C VAL A 73 0.70 3.62 -8.82
N LYS A 74 0.52 4.55 -9.77
CA LYS A 74 1.48 5.63 -10.03
C LYS A 74 1.65 6.53 -8.80
N TYR A 75 0.54 6.94 -8.19
CA TYR A 75 0.56 7.70 -6.95
C TYR A 75 1.27 6.94 -5.80
N TRP A 76 1.06 5.62 -5.70
CA TRP A 76 1.73 4.79 -4.70
C TRP A 76 3.24 4.72 -4.92
N TYR A 77 3.70 4.67 -6.17
CA TYR A 77 5.13 4.71 -6.48
C TYR A 77 5.78 5.98 -5.95
N GLU A 78 5.21 7.15 -6.30
CA GLU A 78 5.70 8.46 -5.85
C GLU A 78 5.66 8.59 -4.32
N LYS A 79 4.59 8.10 -3.69
CA LYS A 79 4.44 8.10 -2.23
C LYS A 79 5.46 7.19 -1.55
N ALA A 80 5.74 6.02 -2.12
CA ALA A 80 6.76 5.10 -1.61
C ALA A 80 8.16 5.72 -1.69
N GLN A 81 8.50 6.36 -2.82
CA GLN A 81 9.77 7.08 -2.98
C GLN A 81 9.94 8.17 -1.92
N LYS A 82 8.94 9.06 -1.77
CA LYS A 82 8.97 10.12 -0.75
C LYS A 82 9.07 9.57 0.67
N THR A 83 8.35 8.49 0.95
CA THR A 83 8.41 7.82 2.25
C THR A 83 9.83 7.33 2.52
N LEU A 84 10.44 6.61 1.58
CA LEU A 84 11.80 6.08 1.73
C LEU A 84 12.83 7.19 1.90
N GLN A 85 12.73 8.29 1.15
CA GLN A 85 13.61 9.46 1.32
C GLN A 85 13.52 10.07 2.73
N ASN A 86 12.33 10.10 3.34
CA ASN A 86 12.14 10.65 4.69
C ASN A 86 12.68 9.74 5.80
N TYR A 87 12.98 8.48 5.49
CA TYR A 87 13.52 7.51 6.45
C TYR A 87 14.98 7.11 6.19
N SER A 88 15.59 7.59 5.10
CA SER A 88 17.03 7.54 4.83
C SER A 88 17.77 8.58 5.67
#